data_AF-A0A9X3SD06-F1
#
_entry.id   AF-A0A9X3SD06-F1
#
_cell.length_a   1.000
_cell.length_b   1.000
_cell.length_c   1.000
_cell.angle_alpha   90.00
_cell.angle_beta   90.00
_cell.angle_gamma   90.00
#
_symmetry.space_group_name_H-M   'P 1'
#
loop_
_entity.id
_entity.type
_entity.pdbx_description
1 polymer ?
#
loop_
_entity_poly.entity_id
_entity_poly.type
_entity_poly.pdbx_seq_one_letter_code
_entity_poly.pdbx_strand_id
1 'polypeptide(L)' 'MPGLLEEVFVLWSAARAEANEAYDAWCACPGCDAYAVYRAAEDRADAAETELANLTAGALIFA' A
#
# COMPACT_ATOMS: atom_id res chain seq x y z
N MET A 1 7.29 6.03 20.97
CA MET A 1 6.12 6.73 20.43
C MET A 1 5.30 5.73 19.64
N PRO A 2 4.20 5.19 20.20
CA PRO A 2 3.49 4.05 19.61
C PRO A 2 2.53 4.38 18.44
N GLY A 3 2.48 5.61 17.92
CA GLY A 3 1.50 6.01 16.89
C GLY A 3 1.93 5.82 15.43
N LEU A 4 3.22 5.78 15.14
CA LEU A 4 3.73 5.86 13.76
C LEU A 4 3.37 4.60 12.93
N LEU A 5 3.36 3.42 13.56
CA LEU A 5 2.96 2.17 12.89
C LEU A 5 1.47 2.17 12.53
N GLU A 6 0.63 2.75 13.38
CA GLU A 6 -0.82 2.83 13.17
C GLU A 6 -1.14 3.77 12.01
N GLU A 7 -0.48 4.93 11.93
CA GLU A 7 -0.62 5.87 10.81
C GLU A 7 -0.15 5.26 9.48
N VAL A 8 0.99 4.56 9.47
CA VAL A 8 1.49 3.87 8.28
C VAL A 8 0.57 2.72 7.88
N PHE A 9 0.00 1.99 8.83
CA PHE A 9 -0.96 0.92 8.56
C PHE A 9 -2.27 1.45 7.98
N VAL A 10 -2.79 2.57 8.51
CA VAL A 10 -3.97 3.25 7.96
C VAL A 10 -3.70 3.73 6.53
N LEU A 11 -2.52 4.30 6.27
CA LEU A 11 -2.12 4.75 4.94
C LEU A 11 -1.99 3.58 3.95
N TRP A 12 -1.34 2.49 4.36
CA TRP A 12 -1.23 1.26 3.57
C TRP A 12 -2.61 0.66 3.28
N SER A 13 -3.49 0.59 4.28
CA SER A 13 -4.84 0.04 4.12
C SER A 13 -5.69 0.87 3.18
N ALA A 14 -5.57 2.21 3.22
CA ALA A 14 -6.27 3.09 2.28
C ALA A 14 -5.77 2.92 0.85
N ALA A 15 -4.45 2.85 0.65
CA ALA A 15 -3.85 2.58 -0.65
C ALA A 15 -4.25 1.21 -1.21
N ARG A 16 -4.35 0.19 -0.35
CA ARG A 16 -4.81 -1.16 -0.73
C ARG A 16 -6.29 -1.19 -1.11
N ALA A 17 -7.13 -0.41 -0.43
CA ALA A 17 -8.54 -0.26 -0.79
C ALA A 17 -8.71 0.40 -2.17
N GLU A 18 -7.95 1.47 -2.43
CA GLU A 18 -7.93 2.16 -3.74
C GLU A 18 -7.42 1.24 -4.86
N ALA A 19 -6.40 0.42 -4.58
CA ALA A 19 -5.91 -0.60 -5.52
C ALA A 19 -6.97 -1.68 -5.82
N ASN A 20 -7.73 -2.12 -4.81
CA ASN A 20 -8.81 -3.09 -5.01
C ASN A 20 -9.96 -2.51 -5.85
N GLU A 21 -10.37 -1.26 -5.60
CA GLU A 21 -11.40 -0.60 -6.42
C GLU A 21 -10.94 -0.42 -7.87
N ALA A 22 -9.68 -0.03 -8.09
CA ALA A 22 -9.10 0.06 -9.43
C ALA A 22 -9.01 -1.31 -10.12
N TYR A 23 -8.71 -2.38 -9.37
CA TYR A 23 -8.69 -3.75 -9.88
C TYR A 23 -10.10 -4.22 -10.28
N ASP A 24 -11.11 -3.95 -9.46
CA ASP A 24 -12.51 -4.31 -9.74
C ASP A 24 -13.01 -3.60 -11.01
N ALA A 25 -12.67 -2.31 -11.15
CA ALA A 25 -12.95 -1.53 -12.36
C ALA A 25 -12.20 -2.07 -13.59
N TRP A 26 -10.95 -2.52 -13.45
CA TRP A 26 -10.19 -3.18 -14.53
C TRP A 26 -10.80 -4.55 -14.89
N CYS A 27 -11.31 -5.30 -13.92
CA CYS A 27 -11.97 -6.57 -14.17
C CYS A 27 -13.28 -6.37 -14.95
N ALA A 28 -14.03 -5.31 -14.65
CA ALA A 28 -15.24 -4.92 -15.36
C ALA A 28 -14.96 -4.38 -16.78
N CYS A 29 -13.86 -3.64 -16.97
CA CYS A 29 -13.44 -3.11 -18.25
C CYS A 29 -11.91 -3.18 -18.42
N PRO A 30 -11.38 -4.31 -18.92
CA PRO A 30 -9.94 -4.48 -19.04
C PRO A 30 -9.35 -3.54 -20.10
N GLY A 31 -8.39 -2.72 -19.69
CA GLY A 31 -7.71 -1.74 -20.55
C GLY A 31 -6.35 -1.34 -19.99
N CYS A 32 -5.43 -0.93 -20.87
CA CYS A 32 -4.06 -0.55 -20.49
C CYS A 32 -4.02 0.62 -19.51
N ASP A 33 -4.93 1.60 -19.64
CA ASP A 33 -5.05 2.72 -18.71
C ASP A 33 -5.46 2.27 -17.30
N ALA A 34 -6.45 1.39 -17.17
CA ALA A 34 -6.90 0.88 -15.88
C ALA A 34 -5.83 -0.02 -15.21
N TYR A 35 -5.05 -0.76 -16.00
CA TYR A 35 -3.89 -1.49 -15.49
C TYR A 35 -2.78 -0.55 -14.99
N ALA A 36 -2.54 0.58 -15.65
CA ALA A 36 -1.56 1.58 -15.20
C ALA A 36 -1.97 2.24 -13.88
N VAL A 37 -3.26 2.52 -13.69
CA VAL A 37 -3.80 3.05 -12.42
C VAL A 37 -3.67 2.03 -11.30
N TYR A 38 -4.01 0.76 -11.55
CA TYR A 38 -3.81 -0.33 -10.60
C TYR A 38 -2.33 -0.45 -10.18
N ARG A 39 -1.41 -0.48 -11.14
CA ARG A 39 0.04 -0.58 -10.88
C ARG A 39 0.58 0.61 -10.10
N ALA A 40 0.10 1.83 -10.35
CA ALA A 40 0.49 3.02 -9.59
C ALA A 40 -0.02 3.00 -8.14
N ALA A 41 -1.19 2.41 -7.89
CA ALA A 41 -1.71 2.18 -6.55
C ALA A 41 -0.93 1.07 -5.82
N GLU A 42 -0.57 0.00 -6.53
CA GLU A 42 0.30 -1.07 -6.01
C GLU A 42 1.68 -0.54 -5.62
N ASP A 43 2.31 0.28 -6.47
CA ASP A 43 3.64 0.87 -6.19
C ASP A 43 3.63 1.72 -4.91
N ARG A 44 2.53 2.47 -4.67
CA ARG A 44 2.32 3.21 -3.42
C ARG A 44 2.17 2.27 -2.21
N ALA A 45 1.49 1.15 -2.36
CA ALA A 45 1.33 0.16 -1.29
C ALA A 45 2.66 -0.53 -0.96
N ASP A 46 3.46 -0.88 -1.98
CA ASP A 46 4.79 -1.49 -1.84
C ASP A 46 5.78 -0.55 -1.12
N ALA A 47 5.73 0.74 -1.46
CA ALA A 47 6.54 1.76 -0.78
C ALA A 47 6.15 1.91 0.70
N ALA A 48 4.85 1.92 1.01
CA ALA A 48 4.35 1.99 2.39
C ALA A 48 4.70 0.72 3.19
N GLU A 49 4.65 -0.45 2.55
CA GLU A 49 5.04 -1.73 3.17
C GLU A 49 6.54 -1.80 3.45
N THR A 50 7.37 -1.27 2.55
CA THR A 50 8.82 -1.14 2.76
C THR A 50 9.15 -0.22 3.94
N GLU A 51 8.47 0.92 4.06
CA GLU A 51 8.61 1.81 5.23
C GLU A 51 8.16 1.13 6.53
N LEU A 52 7.02 0.41 6.50
CA LEU A 52 6.55 -0.36 7.66
C LEU A 52 7.54 -1.46 8.06
N ALA A 53 8.10 -2.17 7.08
CA ALA A 53 9.13 -3.19 7.29
C ALA A 53 10.41 -2.60 7.89
N ASN A 54 10.84 -1.42 7.42
CA ASN A 54 11.98 -0.71 7.99
C ASN A 54 11.75 -0.27 9.44
N LEU A 55 10.56 0.25 9.75
CA LEU A 55 10.20 0.67 11.11
C LEU A 55 10.10 -0.52 12.08
N THR A 56 9.51 -1.62 11.63
CA THR A 56 9.39 -2.86 12.43
C THR A 56 10.72 -3.58 12.58
N ALA A 57 11.54 -3.66 11.53
CA ALA A 57 12.90 -4.20 11.60
C ALA A 57 13.79 -3.33 12.51
N GLY A 58 13.70 -2.01 12.41
CA GLY A 58 14.40 -1.07 13.29
C GLY A 58 13.98 -1.24 14.76
N ALA A 59 12.70 -1.52 15.03
CA ALA A 59 12.20 -1.81 16.36
C ALA A 59 12.67 -3.18 16.91
N LEU A 60 12.84 -4.19 16.04
CA LEU A 60 13.33 -5.52 16.41
C LEU A 60 14.85 -5.60 16.58
N ILE A 61 15.63 -4.75 15.90
CA ILE A 61 17.11 -4.71 16.01
C ILE A 61 17.57 -4.03 17.32
N PHE A 62 16.73 -3.19 17.92
CA PHE A 62 17.02 -2.47 19.17
C PHE A 62 16.28 -3.03 20.41
N ALA A 63 15.56 -4.15 20.28
CA ALA A 63 14.86 -4.84 21.38
C ALA A 63 15.68 -6.03 21.90
#